data_AF-K0VU20-F1
#
_entry.id   AF-K0VU20-F1
#
_cell.length_a   1.000
_cell.length_b   1.000
_cell.length_c   1.000
_cell.angle_alpha   90.00
_cell.angle_beta   90.00
_cell.angle_gamma   90.00
#
_symmetry.space_group_name_H-M   'P 1'
#
loop_
_entity.id
_entity.type
_entity.pdbx_description
1 polymer ?
#
loop_
_entity_poly.entity_id
_entity_poly.type
_entity_poly.pdbx_seq_one_letter_code
_entity_poly.pdbx_strand_id
1 'polypeptide(L)' 'MKEVHVAPVKEVDFTVSVGMTIPKKVRLERLPPRVVKIVPQYKGYRFFILADGRIVIVDPDALTIVYIIEA' A
#
# COMPACT_ATOMS: atom_id res chain seq x y z
N MET A 1 18.40 -11.14 -8.07
CA MET A 1 17.43 -10.08 -7.75
C MET A 1 16.05 -10.73 -7.79
N LYS A 2 15.28 -10.73 -6.69
CA LYS A 2 13.93 -11.29 -6.68
C LYS A 2 12.95 -10.14 -6.89
N GLU A 3 12.45 -10.02 -8.11
CA GLU A 3 11.29 -9.18 -8.40
C GLU A 3 10.09 -9.75 -7.64
N VAL A 4 9.49 -8.91 -6.79
CA VAL A 4 8.27 -9.26 -6.08
C VAL A 4 7.14 -9.10 -7.10
N HIS A 5 6.72 -10.21 -7.70
CA HIS A 5 5.53 -10.25 -8.54
C HIS A 5 4.29 -10.06 -7.66
N VAL A 6 3.92 -8.81 -7.41
CA VAL A 6 2.64 -8.47 -6.78
C VAL A 6 1.58 -8.54 -7.87
N ALA A 7 0.63 -9.46 -7.73
CA ALA A 7 -0.53 -9.50 -8.63
C ALA A 7 -1.38 -8.23 -8.40
N PRO A 8 -1.67 -7.44 -9.44
CA PRO A 8 -2.49 -6.24 -9.29
C PRO A 8 -3.90 -6.63 -8.81
N VAL A 9 -4.42 -5.89 -7.83
CA VAL A 9 -5.80 -6.07 -7.35
C VAL A 9 -6.75 -5.60 -8.46
N LYS A 10 -7.36 -6.55 -9.17
CA LYS A 10 -8.13 -6.30 -10.40
C LYS A 10 -9.53 -5.72 -10.20
N GLU A 11 -10.10 -5.80 -9.00
CA GLU A 11 -11.45 -5.27 -8.71
C GLU A 11 -11.45 -4.61 -7.34
N VAL A 12 -11.34 -3.28 -7.36
CA VAL A 12 -11.54 -2.44 -6.19
C VAL A 12 -12.86 -1.70 -6.35
N ASP A 13 -13.98 -2.36 -6.02
CA ASP A 13 -15.27 -1.71 -5.76
C ASP A 13 -15.23 -0.91 -4.43
N PHE A 14 -14.15 -0.19 -4.17
CA PHE A 14 -14.02 0.66 -3.00
C PHE A 14 -13.26 1.94 -3.35
N THR A 15 -13.73 3.04 -2.79
CA THR A 15 -13.11 4.35 -2.96
C THR A 15 -11.72 4.35 -2.33
N VAL A 16 -10.69 4.62 -3.14
CA VAL A 16 -9.32 4.81 -2.68
C VAL A 16 -9.13 6.29 -2.37
N SER A 17 -9.11 6.64 -1.10
CA SER A 17 -8.87 8.01 -0.63
C SER A 17 -8.20 7.96 0.74
N VAL A 18 -7.40 8.99 1.05
CA VAL A 18 -6.76 9.12 2.37
C VAL A 18 -7.83 9.15 3.46
N GLY A 19 -7.61 8.39 4.54
CA GLY A 19 -8.54 8.21 5.65
C GLY A 19 -9.55 7.07 5.48
N MET A 20 -9.67 6.47 4.29
CA MET A 20 -10.60 5.36 4.06
C MET A 20 -10.04 4.03 4.56
N THR A 21 -10.90 3.20 5.14
CA THR A 21 -10.57 1.84 5.55
C THR A 21 -10.60 0.89 4.35
N ILE A 22 -9.58 0.04 4.22
CA ILE A 22 -9.50 -0.97 3.18
C ILE A 22 -10.14 -2.30 3.61
N PRO A 23 -10.66 -3.09 2.66
CA PRO A 23 -11.11 -4.45 2.95
C PRO A 23 -9.97 -5.36 3.41
N LYS A 24 -10.24 -6.23 4.40
CA LYS A 24 -9.27 -7.24 4.89
C LYS A 24 -8.78 -8.24 3.83
N LYS A 25 -9.48 -8.34 2.69
CA LYS A 25 -9.09 -9.18 1.55
C LYS A 25 -7.90 -8.65 0.74
N VAL A 26 -7.53 -7.37 0.92
CA VAL A 26 -6.41 -6.76 0.20
C VAL A 26 -5.10 -7.29 0.76
N ARG A 27 -4.23 -7.82 -0.11
CA ARG A 27 -2.88 -8.24 0.30
C ARG A 27 -1.99 -7.01 0.46
N LEU A 28 -1.44 -6.90 1.67
CA LEU A 28 -0.59 -5.81 2.10
C LEU A 28 0.87 -6.28 2.16
N GLU A 29 1.75 -5.59 1.42
CA GLU A 29 3.18 -5.86 1.40
C GLU A 29 3.97 -4.89 2.29
N ARG A 30 5.14 -5.33 2.77
CA ARG A 30 6.03 -4.46 3.57
C ARG A 30 6.74 -3.47 2.67
N LEU A 31 6.80 -2.20 3.10
CA LEU A 31 7.52 -1.18 2.36
C LEU A 31 8.98 -1.56 2.09
N PRO A 32 9.51 -1.26 0.90
CA PRO A 32 10.89 -1.56 0.56
C PRO A 32 11.85 -0.92 1.57
N PRO A 33 12.95 -1.61 1.94
CA PRO A 33 13.92 -1.09 2.91
C PRO A 33 14.47 0.29 2.54
N ARG A 34 14.51 0.61 1.25
CA ARG A 34 14.94 1.92 0.75
C ARG A 34 14.03 3.05 1.20
N VAL A 35 12.71 2.86 1.17
CA VAL A 35 11.73 3.86 1.65
C VAL A 35 11.89 4.06 3.15
N VAL A 36 11.99 2.96 3.91
CA VAL A 36 12.15 3.02 5.37
C VAL A 36 13.48 3.67 5.78
N LYS A 37 14.55 3.50 4.99
CA LYS A 37 15.82 4.19 5.25
C LYS A 37 15.72 5.70 5.09
N ILE A 38 14.93 6.17 4.13
CA ILE A 38 14.73 7.62 3.88
C ILE A 38 13.74 8.17 4.92
N VAL A 39 12.69 7.41 5.24
CA VAL A 39 11.60 7.81 6.13
C VAL A 39 11.31 6.68 7.14
N PRO A 40 12.05 6.63 8.28
CA PRO A 40 11.97 5.54 9.25
C PRO A 40 10.60 5.32 9.89
N GLN A 41 9.79 6.38 10.01
CA GLN A 41 8.41 6.33 10.52
C GLN A 41 7.52 5.36 9.74
N TYR A 42 7.84 5.06 8.48
CA TYR A 42 7.06 4.13 7.66
C TYR A 42 7.38 2.65 7.90
N LYS A 43 8.29 2.29 8.82
CA LYS A 43 8.67 0.90 9.10
C LYS A 43 7.49 -0.02 9.47
N GLY A 44 6.47 0.53 10.15
CA GLY A 44 5.26 -0.20 10.54
C GLY A 44 4.23 -0.33 9.42
N TYR A 45 4.29 0.55 8.42
CA TYR A 45 3.27 0.67 7.41
C TYR A 45 3.37 -0.45 6.36
N ARG A 46 2.27 -0.63 5.64
CA ARG A 46 2.17 -1.55 4.52
C ARG A 46 1.80 -0.79 3.26
N PHE A 47 1.97 -1.44 2.11
CA PHE A 47 1.53 -0.87 0.85
C PHE A 47 0.91 -1.93 -0.06
N PHE A 48 0.16 -1.46 -1.03
CA PHE A 48 -0.28 -2.24 -2.18
C PHE A 48 -0.25 -1.36 -3.42
N ILE A 49 -0.28 -1.99 -4.59
CA ILE A 49 -0.25 -1.30 -5.89
C ILE A 49 -1.60 -1.52 -6.56
N LEU A 50 -2.19 -0.42 -7.02
CA LEU A 50 -3.43 -0.42 -7.79
C LEU A 50 -3.15 -0.76 -9.26
N ALA A 51 -4.19 -1.20 -9.98
CA ALA A 51 -4.08 -1.51 -11.41
C ALA A 51 -3.68 -0.29 -12.27
N ASP A 52 -3.96 0.92 -11.79
CA ASP A 52 -3.57 2.19 -12.41
C ASP A 52 -2.12 2.63 -12.10
N GLY A 53 -1.36 1.82 -11.36
CA GLY A 53 0.04 2.08 -11.02
C GLY A 53 0.25 2.89 -9.75
N ARG A 54 -0.81 3.36 -9.07
CA ARG A 54 -0.68 4.11 -7.82
C ARG A 54 -0.24 3.21 -6.67
N ILE A 55 0.66 3.72 -5.84
CA ILE A 55 1.13 3.05 -4.63
C ILE A 55 0.34 3.61 -3.45
N VAL A 56 -0.39 2.73 -2.77
CA VAL A 56 -1.22 3.10 -1.62
C VAL A 56 -0.53 2.62 -0.36
N ILE A 57 -0.25 3.55 0.56
CA ILE A 57 0.34 3.26 1.88
C ILE A 57 -0.78 3.19 2.91
N VAL A 58 -0.73 2.15 3.75
CA VAL A 58 -1.78 1.77 4.69
C VAL A 58 -1.18 1.57 6.08
N ASP A 59 -1.89 2.06 7.09
CA ASP A 59 -1.68 1.65 8.47
C ASP A 59 -2.31 0.25 8.66
N PRO A 60 -1.51 -0.81 8.91
CA PRO A 60 -2.06 -2.15 9.06
C PRO A 60 -2.87 -2.36 10.34
N ASP A 61 -2.68 -1.52 11.37
CA ASP A 61 -3.37 -1.66 12.66
C ASP A 61 -4.82 -1.12 12.53
N ALA A 62 -4.98 -0.02 11.80
CA ALA A 62 -6.29 0.59 11.51
C ALA A 62 -6.90 0.14 10.17
N LEU A 63 -6.12 -0.49 9.30
CA LEU A 63 -6.45 -0.78 7.89
C LEU A 63 -6.88 0.48 7.13
N THR A 64 -6.28 1.62 7.41
CA THR A 64 -6.64 2.91 6.79
C THR A 64 -5.58 3.39 5.82
N ILE A 65 -6.01 3.99 4.72
CA ILE A 65 -5.13 4.63 3.75
C ILE A 65 -4.56 5.90 4.37
N VAL A 66 -3.24 6.00 4.47
CA VAL A 66 -2.57 7.18 5.01
C VAL A 66 -1.95 8.05 3.94
N TYR A 67 -1.61 7.47 2.79
CA TYR A 67 -0.95 8.19 1.71
C TYR A 67 -1.12 7.47 0.37
N ILE A 68 -1.16 8.25 -0.71
CA ILE A 68 -1.25 7.74 -2.08
C ILE A 68 -0.12 8.42 -2.87
N ILE A 69 0.70 7.61 -3.53
CA ILE A 69 1.73 8.08 -4.46
C ILE A 69 1.21 7.82 -5.87
N GLU A 70 1.11 8.90 -6.65
CA GLU A 70 0.84 8.85 -8.09
C GLU A 70 2.18 8.84 -8.83
N ALA A 71 2.31 7.95 -9.81
CA ALA A 71 3.50 7.81 -10.65
C ALA A 71 3.45 8.76 -11.85
#